data_AF-A0A9Q8QBA0-F1
#
_entry.id   AF-A0A9Q8QBA0-F1
#
_cell.length_a   1.000
_cell.length_b   1.000
_cell.length_c   1.000
_cell.angle_alpha   90.00
_cell.angle_beta   90.00
_cell.angle_gamma   90.00
#
_symmetry.space_group_name_H-M   'P 1'
#
loop_
_entity.id
_entity.type
_entity.pdbx_description
1 polymer ?
#
loop_
_entity_poly.entity_id
_entity_poly.type
_entity_poly.pdbx_seq_one_letter_code
_entity_poly.pdbx_strand_id
1 'polypeptide(L)'
;MIPAKSNGEPAGHDEGRGLLAGGHEEEDDDLGTHVVGTEGEGINDKPVAGLQASPRTAHRVQFDLTPEVIGVSNGSAGSGGRTSYSSDEASRSFDLDVAEGGRGERHHHRVPLLTDMEAPSVAVANAWGDDDDDDDDAAADELHAEMRRPKSGLKSAFMNMANSIIGAGIIGQPYAIRQAGLLAGILLLVGLTIVVDWTICLIVINSKLSGTSSFQGTVEHCFGRAGLIAISLAQWIFAFGGMVAFGVIVGDTIPHVLLAIWPDLAQVPVIGLLTDRRVAIAVFVMGVSYPLTLYRDIAKLAKASTFALIGMMVIVSTVLIQGAFVPSETRGSFSVPLLTINGGIFQAIGVISFAFVCHHNSLLIYGSLRTPTIDNFSRVTHYSTGVSMLACLVMALAGFLTFGDKTLGNVLNNFPSDNSMVNVARLFFGLNMLTTLPLEAFVCREVMLTYWYPDEPFNLRRHLIFSTALVAGATGISLLTCDLGVVFELVGATSAVAMAYILPPMCYIKLTTRSWRTYMAYAVVVFGVAVMVISVIQAVGKMINGSEGPAACT
;
A
#
# COMPACT_ATOMS: atom_id res chain seq x y z
N MET A 1 43.33 -45.91 -24.99
CA MET A 1 44.25 -46.27 -26.10
C MET A 1 44.32 -45.06 -27.04
N ILE A 2 45.50 -44.67 -27.52
CA ILE A 2 45.80 -43.45 -28.30
C ILE A 2 46.63 -43.88 -29.50
N PRO A 3 46.33 -43.46 -30.75
CA PRO A 3 46.97 -42.29 -31.42
C PRO A 3 46.02 -41.54 -32.39
N ALA A 4 46.40 -40.48 -33.15
CA ALA A 4 47.28 -39.29 -33.05
C ALA A 4 46.90 -38.41 -34.29
N LYS A 5 46.88 -37.07 -34.35
CA LYS A 5 47.67 -35.93 -33.81
C LYS A 5 49.01 -35.66 -34.53
N SER A 6 49.03 -34.63 -35.40
CA SER A 6 50.19 -33.88 -35.96
C SER A 6 49.66 -32.79 -36.92
N ASN A 7 50.18 -31.57 -37.08
CA ASN A 7 51.08 -30.69 -36.30
C ASN A 7 50.92 -29.23 -36.81
N GLY A 8 51.31 -28.20 -36.04
CA GLY A 8 51.37 -26.80 -36.53
C GLY A 8 51.38 -25.71 -35.45
N GLU A 9 52.57 -25.24 -35.07
CA GLU A 9 52.87 -24.09 -34.17
C GLU A 9 53.72 -23.04 -34.97
N PRO A 10 54.11 -21.84 -34.46
CA PRO A 10 54.14 -21.36 -33.06
C PRO A 10 53.73 -19.87 -32.78
N ALA A 11 53.75 -19.52 -31.47
CA ALA A 11 54.17 -18.23 -30.86
C ALA A 11 53.33 -16.92 -30.97
N GLY A 12 53.34 -16.13 -29.87
CA GLY A 12 52.87 -14.74 -29.77
C GLY A 12 52.50 -14.34 -28.31
N HIS A 13 52.83 -13.12 -27.86
CA HIS A 13 52.60 -12.63 -26.48
C HIS A 13 51.92 -11.24 -26.48
N ASP A 14 51.10 -10.99 -25.45
CA ASP A 14 50.65 -9.73 -24.83
C ASP A 14 49.99 -8.53 -25.57
N GLU A 15 48.99 -7.99 -24.86
CA GLU A 15 48.45 -6.60 -24.76
C GLU A 15 48.33 -5.62 -25.94
N GLY A 16 47.14 -4.97 -26.05
CA GLY A 16 47.11 -3.50 -26.26
C GLY A 16 46.14 -2.90 -27.32
N ARG A 17 45.10 -2.20 -26.84
CA ARG A 17 44.41 -1.00 -27.42
C ARG A 17 44.46 -0.69 -28.94
N GLY A 18 43.26 -0.47 -29.53
CA GLY A 18 42.87 0.89 -29.98
C GLY A 18 42.55 1.21 -31.46
N LEU A 19 41.53 2.08 -31.63
CA LEU A 19 41.34 3.17 -32.63
C LEU A 19 41.17 2.92 -34.16
N LEU A 20 40.01 3.41 -34.65
CA LEU A 20 39.74 4.27 -35.84
C LEU A 20 40.20 3.92 -37.29
N ALA A 21 39.20 3.87 -38.19
CA ALA A 21 39.18 4.41 -39.57
C ALA A 21 37.71 4.48 -40.06
N GLY A 22 37.26 5.32 -41.00
CA GLY A 22 37.88 6.40 -41.81
C GLY A 22 36.79 7.24 -42.52
N GLY A 23 37.15 8.30 -43.27
CA GLY A 23 36.23 9.27 -43.91
C GLY A 23 36.46 9.51 -45.42
N HIS A 24 36.51 10.79 -45.86
CA HIS A 24 36.65 11.33 -47.25
C HIS A 24 35.32 11.34 -48.08
N GLU A 25 35.03 12.22 -49.06
CA GLU A 25 35.61 13.46 -49.70
C GLU A 25 34.44 14.16 -50.50
N GLU A 26 34.42 15.35 -51.16
CA GLU A 26 35.25 16.54 -51.54
C GLU A 26 34.39 17.84 -51.28
N GLU A 27 34.49 19.11 -51.78
CA GLU A 27 35.28 19.92 -52.76
C GLU A 27 35.17 21.46 -52.37
N ASP A 28 35.68 22.43 -53.16
CA ASP A 28 35.70 23.91 -52.89
C ASP A 28 34.93 24.80 -53.93
N ASP A 29 34.52 26.05 -53.58
CA ASP A 29 34.66 27.30 -54.41
C ASP A 29 34.25 28.64 -53.68
N ASP A 30 34.54 29.83 -54.26
CA ASP A 30 34.68 31.15 -53.56
C ASP A 30 33.92 32.40 -54.14
N LEU A 31 34.13 33.62 -53.57
CA LEU A 31 33.69 35.01 -53.88
C LEU A 31 32.32 35.51 -53.33
N GLY A 32 32.13 36.80 -52.98
CA GLY A 32 33.07 37.95 -52.81
C GLY A 32 32.41 39.37 -52.79
N THR A 33 33.14 40.41 -52.31
CA THR A 33 32.81 41.89 -52.29
C THR A 33 31.74 42.38 -51.26
N HIS A 34 31.69 43.59 -50.64
CA HIS A 34 32.40 44.90 -50.57
C HIS A 34 31.82 45.71 -49.35
N VAL A 35 32.28 46.85 -48.75
CA VAL A 35 33.49 47.71 -48.76
C VAL A 35 33.54 48.68 -47.52
N VAL A 36 34.72 49.27 -47.24
CA VAL A 36 35.18 50.36 -46.32
C VAL A 36 34.21 51.48 -45.83
N GLY A 37 34.37 51.97 -44.58
CA GLY A 37 33.90 53.32 -44.16
C GLY A 37 34.11 53.78 -42.67
N THR A 38 35.21 54.49 -42.39
CA THR A 38 35.47 55.54 -41.34
C THR A 38 34.91 55.49 -39.88
N GLU A 39 35.85 55.64 -38.93
CA GLU A 39 35.81 56.45 -37.68
C GLU A 39 34.90 56.02 -36.49
N GLY A 40 35.28 56.21 -35.22
CA GLY A 40 36.55 56.75 -34.67
C GLY A 40 36.59 56.72 -33.12
N GLU A 41 37.79 56.97 -32.57
CA GLU A 41 38.13 57.10 -31.13
C GLU A 41 37.88 55.89 -30.18
N GLY A 42 38.70 55.82 -29.13
CA GLY A 42 38.63 54.81 -28.07
C GLY A 42 39.59 55.14 -26.94
N ILE A 43 39.44 54.48 -25.79
CA ILE A 43 40.32 54.60 -24.62
C ILE A 43 40.76 53.21 -24.17
N ASN A 44 42.04 53.07 -23.84
CA ASN A 44 42.57 51.85 -23.21
C ASN A 44 42.20 51.85 -21.72
N ASP A 45 41.95 50.68 -21.16
CA ASP A 45 42.71 50.31 -19.96
C ASP A 45 43.03 48.80 -19.93
N LYS A 46 44.05 48.43 -19.14
CA LYS A 46 44.65 47.07 -19.15
C LYS A 46 44.58 46.38 -17.77
N PRO A 47 44.92 45.08 -17.67
CA PRO A 47 44.08 44.17 -16.88
C PRO A 47 44.57 43.92 -15.45
N VAL A 48 43.65 43.43 -14.63
CA VAL A 48 43.96 42.61 -13.44
C VAL A 48 43.53 41.17 -13.75
N ALA A 49 44.36 40.19 -13.37
CA ALA A 49 44.20 38.79 -13.76
C ALA A 49 43.99 37.87 -12.56
N GLY A 50 43.38 36.71 -12.81
CA GLY A 50 43.53 35.52 -11.95
C GLY A 50 42.25 35.00 -11.31
N LEU A 51 41.56 34.08 -12.00
CA LEU A 51 41.36 32.70 -11.51
C LEU A 51 40.85 31.83 -12.66
N GLN A 52 41.12 30.52 -12.61
CA GLN A 52 40.89 29.62 -13.74
C GLN A 52 39.42 29.18 -13.83
N ALA A 53 38.83 29.29 -15.03
CA ALA A 53 37.49 28.78 -15.29
C ALA A 53 37.50 27.24 -15.42
N SER A 54 36.80 26.56 -14.52
CA SER A 54 36.45 25.14 -14.68
C SER A 54 35.38 24.96 -15.79
N PRO A 55 35.36 23.82 -16.51
CA PRO A 55 34.52 23.66 -17.70
C PRO A 55 33.01 23.68 -17.40
N ARG A 56 32.26 24.40 -18.23
CA ARG A 56 30.79 24.53 -18.15
C ARG A 56 30.09 23.25 -18.62
N THR A 57 29.07 22.81 -17.90
CA THR A 57 28.10 21.79 -18.35
C THR A 57 26.79 22.44 -18.80
N ALA A 58 26.12 21.86 -19.80
CA ALA A 58 25.13 22.57 -20.62
C ALA A 58 23.72 22.74 -20.03
N HIS A 59 23.49 22.42 -18.75
CA HIS A 59 22.14 22.36 -18.15
C HIS A 59 22.05 23.02 -16.77
N ARG A 60 22.22 24.35 -16.72
CA ARG A 60 21.73 25.17 -15.60
C ARG A 60 20.99 26.38 -16.16
N VAL A 61 19.68 26.46 -15.89
CA VAL A 61 18.91 27.68 -16.14
C VAL A 61 19.19 28.65 -15.00
N GLN A 62 19.56 29.88 -15.35
CA GLN A 62 19.72 30.98 -14.41
C GLN A 62 18.48 31.87 -14.52
N PHE A 63 17.78 32.08 -13.41
CA PHE A 63 16.70 33.06 -13.36
C PHE A 63 17.32 34.45 -13.20
N ASP A 64 16.93 35.38 -14.07
CA ASP A 64 17.14 36.80 -13.83
C ASP A 64 16.08 37.29 -12.84
N LEU A 65 16.51 38.09 -11.85
CA LEU A 65 15.66 38.63 -10.79
C LEU A 65 15.58 40.17 -10.85
N THR A 66 15.86 40.75 -12.02
CA THR A 66 15.56 42.16 -12.29
C THR A 66 14.08 42.32 -12.71
N PRO A 67 13.23 42.99 -11.90
CA PRO A 67 11.83 43.20 -12.26
C PRO A 67 11.70 44.31 -13.31
N GLU A 68 11.22 43.97 -14.51
CA GLU A 68 10.94 44.94 -15.56
C GLU A 68 9.72 45.80 -15.18
N VAL A 69 9.98 47.07 -14.84
CA VAL A 69 8.93 48.01 -14.38
C VAL A 69 8.15 48.55 -15.58
N ILE A 70 7.09 47.84 -15.97
CA ILE A 70 6.13 48.29 -16.99
C ILE A 70 5.37 49.53 -16.45
N GLY A 71 5.84 50.72 -16.83
CA GLY A 71 5.22 51.98 -16.47
C GLY A 71 3.85 52.18 -17.13
N VAL A 72 2.84 52.54 -16.34
CA VAL A 72 1.49 52.84 -16.85
C VAL A 72 1.52 54.16 -17.63
N SER A 73 1.38 54.07 -18.97
CA SER A 73 1.27 55.25 -19.83
C SER A 73 -0.15 55.83 -19.77
N ASN A 74 -0.24 57.14 -19.54
CA ASN A 74 -1.50 57.86 -19.44
C ASN A 74 -1.81 58.50 -20.81
N GLY A 75 -2.81 58.00 -21.53
CA GLY A 75 -3.11 58.39 -22.91
C GLY A 75 -4.59 58.27 -23.28
N SER A 76 -5.13 59.26 -24.00
CA SER A 76 -6.57 59.49 -24.14
C SER A 76 -7.09 59.36 -25.58
N ALA A 77 -8.38 58.97 -25.68
CA ALA A 77 -9.28 59.06 -26.85
C ALA A 77 -9.11 58.07 -28.01
N GLY A 78 -10.24 57.59 -28.54
CA GLY A 78 -10.34 56.70 -29.71
C GLY A 78 -11.73 56.05 -29.87
N SER A 79 -12.48 56.41 -30.91
CA SER A 79 -13.90 56.05 -31.10
C SER A 79 -14.13 54.87 -32.07
N GLY A 80 -15.10 53.98 -31.78
CA GLY A 80 -16.04 53.47 -32.80
C GLY A 80 -16.26 51.94 -32.96
N GLY A 81 -17.51 51.54 -33.26
CA GLY A 81 -17.94 50.17 -33.69
C GLY A 81 -18.23 49.20 -32.51
N ARG A 82 -19.34 48.45 -32.37
CA ARG A 82 -20.32 47.76 -33.26
C ARG A 82 -19.73 46.61 -34.10
N THR A 83 -20.25 45.37 -34.13
CA THR A 83 -21.48 44.80 -33.50
C THR A 83 -21.51 43.24 -33.46
N SER A 84 -22.13 42.66 -32.42
CA SER A 84 -22.89 41.36 -32.41
C SER A 84 -22.14 40.01 -32.64
N TYR A 85 -22.65 38.82 -32.27
CA TYR A 85 -23.93 38.36 -31.66
C TYR A 85 -23.68 37.10 -30.77
N SER A 86 -24.59 36.83 -29.80
CA SER A 86 -25.01 35.53 -29.17
C SER A 86 -24.27 34.21 -29.51
N SER A 87 -24.13 33.20 -28.64
CA SER A 87 -24.67 32.94 -27.27
C SER A 87 -24.17 31.55 -26.79
N ASP A 88 -24.14 31.14 -25.51
CA ASP A 88 -24.15 31.79 -24.19
C ASP A 88 -23.79 30.71 -23.13
N GLU A 89 -23.33 31.09 -21.94
CA GLU A 89 -23.19 30.21 -20.75
C GLU A 89 -23.94 30.80 -19.54
N ALA A 90 -24.36 29.96 -18.58
CA ALA A 90 -25.20 30.40 -17.46
C ALA A 90 -24.94 29.67 -16.12
N SER A 91 -23.73 29.82 -15.57
CA SER A 91 -23.44 29.51 -14.16
C SER A 91 -23.80 30.72 -13.28
N ARG A 92 -24.79 30.58 -12.38
CA ARG A 92 -25.21 31.66 -11.48
C ARG A 92 -24.40 31.66 -10.17
N SER A 93 -23.68 32.74 -9.92
CA SER A 93 -23.26 33.15 -8.58
C SER A 93 -24.47 33.66 -7.76
N PHE A 94 -24.33 33.67 -6.43
CA PHE A 94 -25.27 34.29 -5.51
C PHE A 94 -24.56 35.43 -4.78
N ASP A 95 -25.12 36.63 -4.84
CA ASP A 95 -24.62 37.79 -4.10
C ASP A 95 -25.05 37.76 -2.62
N LEU A 96 -24.37 38.56 -1.80
CA LEU A 96 -24.72 38.81 -0.40
C LEU A 96 -24.44 40.29 -0.07
N ASP A 97 -25.50 41.02 0.26
CA ASP A 97 -25.45 42.46 0.51
C ASP A 97 -24.65 42.86 1.75
N VAL A 98 -24.05 44.06 1.71
CA VAL A 98 -23.35 44.70 2.82
C VAL A 98 -24.09 45.97 3.23
N ALA A 99 -24.40 46.13 4.51
CA ALA A 99 -25.04 47.33 5.05
C ALA A 99 -24.02 48.44 5.38
N GLU A 100 -24.43 49.70 5.22
CA GLU A 100 -23.59 50.89 5.46
C GLU A 100 -23.32 51.17 6.95
N GLY A 101 -22.21 51.85 7.25
CA GLY A 101 -22.08 52.60 8.50
C GLY A 101 -20.66 53.02 8.92
N GLY A 102 -20.39 54.34 8.90
CA GLY A 102 -19.34 54.97 9.70
C GLY A 102 -18.13 55.53 8.95
N ARG A 103 -17.84 56.83 9.15
CA ARG A 103 -16.59 57.48 8.72
C ARG A 103 -15.51 57.32 9.79
N GLY A 104 -14.27 57.04 9.37
CA GLY A 104 -13.08 57.15 10.23
C GLY A 104 -11.80 56.89 9.45
N GLU A 105 -10.87 57.86 9.43
CA GLU A 105 -9.57 57.72 8.79
C GLU A 105 -8.67 56.77 9.59
N ARG A 106 -8.31 55.62 9.02
CA ARG A 106 -7.22 54.74 9.49
C ARG A 106 -6.51 54.10 8.30
N HIS A 107 -5.23 53.77 8.47
CA HIS A 107 -4.40 53.20 7.43
C HIS A 107 -5.01 51.93 6.81
N HIS A 108 -5.12 51.88 5.48
CA HIS A 108 -5.37 50.64 4.76
C HIS A 108 -4.12 49.76 4.77
N HIS A 109 -3.97 48.96 5.82
CA HIS A 109 -3.01 47.85 5.84
C HIS A 109 -3.49 46.77 4.87
N ARG A 110 -3.05 46.86 3.60
CA ARG A 110 -3.25 45.80 2.61
C ARG A 110 -2.40 44.60 3.02
N VAL A 111 -3.04 43.57 3.58
CA VAL A 111 -2.41 42.27 3.80
C VAL A 111 -1.94 41.74 2.43
N PRO A 112 -0.68 41.30 2.28
CA PRO A 112 -0.21 40.68 1.03
C PRO A 112 -1.00 39.43 0.67
N LEU A 113 -1.00 39.06 -0.62
CA LEU A 113 -1.35 37.70 -1.02
C LEU A 113 -0.28 36.73 -0.47
N LEU A 114 -0.66 35.46 -0.32
CA LEU A 114 0.20 34.37 0.15
C LEU A 114 1.38 34.12 -0.81
N THR A 115 2.47 34.87 -0.65
CA THR A 115 3.77 34.60 -1.29
C THR A 115 4.62 33.62 -0.48
N ASP A 116 4.40 33.56 0.83
CA ASP A 116 5.33 32.94 1.79
C ASP A 116 4.88 31.53 2.17
N MET A 117 4.54 30.72 1.16
CA MET A 117 4.34 29.27 1.30
C MET A 117 5.50 28.52 0.64
N GLU A 118 6.61 28.40 1.36
CA GLU A 118 7.65 27.43 0.99
C GLU A 118 7.10 26.00 1.03
N ALA A 119 7.63 25.14 0.16
CA ALA A 119 7.33 23.72 0.22
C ALA A 119 7.88 23.13 1.54
N PRO A 120 7.23 22.11 2.15
CA PRO A 120 7.68 21.54 3.43
C PRO A 120 9.13 21.02 3.44
N SER A 121 9.67 20.64 2.28
CA SER A 121 11.06 20.22 2.11
C SER A 121 12.08 21.37 2.05
N VAL A 122 11.62 22.62 2.00
CA VAL A 122 12.47 23.83 1.95
C VAL A 122 12.37 24.57 3.29
N ALA A 123 11.17 24.71 3.84
CA ALA A 123 10.95 25.33 5.15
C ALA A 123 11.71 24.59 6.29
N VAL A 124 11.87 23.26 6.20
CA VAL A 124 12.70 22.49 7.14
C VAL A 124 14.20 22.67 6.87
N ALA A 125 14.62 22.76 5.60
CA ALA A 125 16.02 22.96 5.24
C ALA A 125 16.54 24.36 5.63
N ASN A 126 15.69 25.39 5.56
CA ASN A 126 16.00 26.74 6.02
C ASN A 126 16.00 26.85 7.56
N ALA A 127 15.30 25.95 8.27
CA ALA A 127 15.24 25.95 9.74
C ALA A 127 16.49 25.32 10.40
N TRP A 128 17.33 24.63 9.65
CA TRP A 128 18.61 24.04 10.07
C TRP A 128 19.81 24.72 9.38
N GLY A 129 19.62 25.98 8.94
CA GLY A 129 20.63 26.74 8.18
C GLY A 129 21.54 27.66 9.02
N ASP A 130 21.18 27.91 10.29
CA ASP A 130 21.88 28.79 11.24
C ASP A 130 21.73 28.22 12.67
N ASP A 131 22.58 27.27 13.06
CA ASP A 131 23.18 27.10 14.41
C ASP A 131 24.11 25.86 14.37
N ASP A 132 25.27 25.91 15.06
CA ASP A 132 26.28 24.83 15.08
C ASP A 132 25.98 23.74 16.14
N ASP A 133 26.15 22.44 15.79
CA ASP A 133 26.81 21.35 16.55
C ASP A 133 26.25 19.92 16.25
N ASP A 134 27.06 19.10 15.56
CA ASP A 134 27.15 17.61 15.50
C ASP A 134 25.92 16.65 15.40
N ASP A 135 24.66 17.03 15.66
CA ASP A 135 23.50 16.10 15.69
C ASP A 135 22.77 15.92 14.33
N ASP A 136 22.97 16.82 13.35
CA ASP A 136 22.19 16.90 12.10
C ASP A 136 22.40 15.74 11.09
N ASP A 137 23.57 15.08 11.13
CA ASP A 137 23.98 14.06 10.16
C ASP A 137 22.94 12.91 10.05
N ALA A 138 22.29 12.56 11.17
CA ALA A 138 21.31 11.49 11.22
C ALA A 138 20.03 11.79 10.42
N ALA A 139 19.53 13.03 10.48
CA ALA A 139 18.33 13.44 9.78
C ALA A 139 18.59 13.69 8.29
N ALA A 140 19.78 14.21 7.96
CA ALA A 140 20.25 14.30 6.58
C ALA A 140 20.37 12.92 5.92
N ASP A 141 20.93 11.92 6.62
CA ASP A 141 21.08 10.57 6.06
C ASP A 141 19.74 9.81 5.99
N GLU A 142 18.76 10.07 6.88
CA GLU A 142 17.39 9.55 6.73
C GLU A 142 16.66 10.19 5.52
N LEU A 143 16.79 11.50 5.31
CA LEU A 143 16.27 12.17 4.10
C LEU A 143 16.92 11.62 2.83
N HIS A 144 18.24 11.38 2.85
CA HIS A 144 18.94 10.72 1.77
C HIS A 144 18.51 9.25 1.58
N ALA A 145 18.19 8.51 2.65
CA ALA A 145 17.64 7.16 2.56
C ALA A 145 16.22 7.14 1.95
N GLU A 146 15.34 8.07 2.34
CA GLU A 146 14.02 8.31 1.75
C GLU A 146 14.11 8.61 0.24
N MET A 147 15.04 9.48 -0.17
CA MET A 147 15.30 9.77 -1.59
C MET A 147 15.89 8.59 -2.36
N ARG A 148 16.68 7.73 -1.69
CA ARG A 148 17.25 6.49 -2.27
C ARG A 148 16.22 5.36 -2.42
N ARG A 149 15.01 5.45 -1.83
CA ARG A 149 13.95 4.42 -1.98
C ARG A 149 13.46 4.35 -3.45
N PRO A 150 13.50 3.18 -4.12
CA PRO A 150 13.15 3.06 -5.54
C PRO A 150 11.67 3.35 -5.78
N LYS A 151 11.36 4.45 -6.48
CA LYS A 151 9.98 4.89 -6.71
C LYS A 151 9.23 3.97 -7.69
N SER A 152 8.00 3.61 -7.33
CA SER A 152 7.07 2.75 -8.08
C SER A 152 6.33 3.52 -9.19
N GLY A 153 6.14 2.90 -10.34
CA GLY A 153 5.18 3.35 -11.35
C GLY A 153 3.75 2.90 -11.00
N LEU A 154 2.74 3.50 -11.64
CA LEU A 154 1.32 3.19 -11.36
C LEU A 154 1.00 1.69 -11.40
N LYS A 155 1.61 0.93 -12.34
CA LYS A 155 1.44 -0.52 -12.44
C LYS A 155 2.00 -1.28 -11.23
N SER A 156 3.18 -0.93 -10.70
CA SER A 156 3.73 -1.61 -9.52
C SER A 156 3.08 -1.15 -8.22
N ALA A 157 2.63 0.10 -8.13
CA ALA A 157 1.78 0.55 -7.02
C ALA A 157 0.44 -0.21 -6.99
N PHE A 158 -0.21 -0.38 -8.15
CA PHE A 158 -1.41 -1.22 -8.30
C PHE A 158 -1.17 -2.68 -7.88
N MET A 159 -0.06 -3.30 -8.32
CA MET A 159 0.28 -4.68 -7.97
C MET A 159 0.45 -4.83 -6.45
N ASN A 160 1.22 -3.92 -5.82
CA ASN A 160 1.44 -3.95 -4.38
C ASN A 160 0.14 -3.73 -3.60
N MET A 161 -0.69 -2.79 -4.04
CA MET A 161 -1.96 -2.46 -3.40
C MET A 161 -3.00 -3.57 -3.55
N ALA A 162 -3.15 -4.16 -4.75
CA ALA A 162 -4.01 -5.32 -4.97
C ALA A 162 -3.53 -6.54 -4.16
N ASN A 163 -2.22 -6.76 -4.05
CA ASN A 163 -1.68 -7.80 -3.18
C ASN A 163 -2.05 -7.57 -1.70
N SER A 164 -1.96 -6.32 -1.22
CA SER A 164 -2.37 -5.95 0.14
C SER A 164 -3.88 -6.02 0.42
N ILE A 165 -4.74 -5.93 -0.59
CA ILE A 165 -6.22 -6.00 -0.44
C ILE A 165 -6.74 -7.43 -0.58
N ILE A 166 -6.13 -8.26 -1.44
CA ILE A 166 -6.65 -9.60 -1.73
C ILE A 166 -6.01 -10.66 -0.81
N GLY A 167 -4.68 -10.54 -0.61
CA GLY A 167 -3.90 -11.22 0.42
C GLY A 167 -4.30 -12.66 0.75
N ALA A 168 -4.56 -12.91 2.04
CA ALA A 168 -5.18 -14.15 2.53
C ALA A 168 -6.71 -14.10 2.52
N GLY A 169 -7.29 -12.90 2.65
CA GLY A 169 -8.72 -12.72 2.93
C GLY A 169 -9.66 -13.19 1.82
N ILE A 170 -9.18 -13.30 0.57
CA ILE A 170 -9.93 -13.85 -0.56
C ILE A 170 -10.46 -15.27 -0.29
N ILE A 171 -9.72 -16.09 0.45
CA ILE A 171 -10.04 -17.49 0.78
C ILE A 171 -11.21 -17.57 1.78
N GLY A 172 -11.40 -16.53 2.60
CA GLY A 172 -12.51 -16.42 3.55
C GLY A 172 -13.82 -15.86 2.97
N GLN A 173 -13.82 -15.32 1.75
CA GLN A 173 -15.02 -14.69 1.17
C GLN A 173 -16.20 -15.67 0.96
N PRO A 174 -16.00 -16.94 0.57
CA PRO A 174 -17.07 -17.96 0.57
C PRO A 174 -17.71 -18.15 1.96
N TYR A 175 -16.90 -18.15 3.02
CA TYR A 175 -17.36 -18.26 4.40
C TYR A 175 -18.13 -17.01 4.84
N ALA A 176 -17.69 -15.81 4.43
CA ALA A 176 -18.45 -14.58 4.66
C ALA A 176 -19.86 -14.64 4.02
N ILE A 177 -19.98 -15.16 2.79
CA ILE A 177 -21.29 -15.38 2.18
C ILE A 177 -22.10 -16.45 2.94
N ARG A 178 -21.47 -17.53 3.43
CA ARG A 178 -22.18 -18.50 4.29
C ARG A 178 -22.76 -17.84 5.55
N GLN A 179 -22.00 -16.98 6.22
CA GLN A 179 -22.44 -16.30 7.45
C GLN A 179 -23.57 -15.29 7.17
N ALA A 180 -23.47 -14.46 6.12
CA ALA A 180 -24.51 -13.48 5.78
C ALA A 180 -25.72 -14.03 5.01
N GLY A 181 -25.57 -15.15 4.30
CA GLY A 181 -26.49 -15.57 3.24
C GLY A 181 -26.17 -14.90 1.89
N LEU A 182 -26.56 -15.52 0.77
CA LEU A 182 -26.13 -15.14 -0.57
C LEU A 182 -26.44 -13.68 -0.94
N LEU A 183 -27.69 -13.25 -0.81
CA LEU A 183 -28.09 -11.89 -1.19
C LEU A 183 -27.42 -10.83 -0.31
N ALA A 184 -27.46 -11.01 1.01
CA ALA A 184 -26.81 -10.09 1.94
C ALA A 184 -25.27 -10.08 1.76
N GLY A 185 -24.64 -11.23 1.57
CA GLY A 185 -23.19 -11.36 1.39
C GLY A 185 -22.68 -10.64 0.15
N ILE A 186 -23.38 -10.73 -0.99
CA ILE A 186 -23.05 -9.97 -2.21
C ILE A 186 -23.18 -8.46 -1.95
N LEU A 187 -24.29 -8.02 -1.35
CA LEU A 187 -24.55 -6.61 -1.08
C LEU A 187 -23.54 -6.02 -0.07
N LEU A 188 -23.14 -6.80 0.95
CA LEU A 188 -22.11 -6.42 1.91
C LEU A 188 -20.73 -6.36 1.25
N LEU A 189 -20.34 -7.33 0.43
CA LEU A 189 -19.04 -7.33 -0.25
C LEU A 189 -18.89 -6.10 -1.15
N VAL A 190 -19.89 -5.80 -1.98
CA VAL A 190 -19.89 -4.60 -2.85
C VAL A 190 -19.98 -3.31 -2.04
N GLY A 191 -20.88 -3.22 -1.06
CA GLY A 191 -21.06 -2.02 -0.24
C GLY A 191 -19.83 -1.68 0.61
N LEU A 192 -19.24 -2.68 1.27
CA LEU A 192 -18.02 -2.51 2.07
C LEU A 192 -16.81 -2.21 1.18
N THR A 193 -16.72 -2.73 -0.05
CA THR A 193 -15.68 -2.32 -1.01
C THR A 193 -15.76 -0.82 -1.27
N ILE A 194 -16.94 -0.27 -1.56
CA ILE A 194 -17.12 1.17 -1.84
C ILE A 194 -16.71 2.03 -0.63
N VAL A 195 -17.04 1.59 0.60
CA VAL A 195 -16.62 2.28 1.82
C VAL A 195 -15.11 2.15 2.08
N VAL A 196 -14.51 0.99 1.83
CA VAL A 196 -13.06 0.77 1.93
C VAL A 196 -12.31 1.66 0.94
N ASP A 197 -12.70 1.66 -0.32
CA ASP A 197 -12.12 2.47 -1.39
C ASP A 197 -12.10 3.96 -1.03
N TRP A 198 -13.26 4.48 -0.61
CA TRP A 198 -13.37 5.86 -0.17
C TRP A 198 -12.51 6.17 1.06
N THR A 199 -12.47 5.28 2.04
CA THR A 199 -11.72 5.49 3.30
C THR A 199 -10.21 5.34 3.14
N ILE A 200 -9.72 4.57 2.17
CA ILE A 200 -8.30 4.56 1.79
C ILE A 200 -7.90 5.92 1.19
N CYS A 201 -8.71 6.45 0.27
CA CYS A 201 -8.50 7.79 -0.28
C CYS A 201 -8.56 8.88 0.80
N LEU A 202 -9.43 8.74 1.82
CA LEU A 202 -9.44 9.64 2.98
C LEU A 202 -8.13 9.66 3.77
N ILE A 203 -7.38 8.55 3.89
CA ILE A 203 -6.11 8.57 4.65
C ILE A 203 -5.09 9.51 4.00
N VAL A 204 -4.93 9.46 2.67
CA VAL A 204 -4.01 10.36 1.95
C VAL A 204 -4.50 11.81 2.01
N ILE A 205 -5.81 12.05 1.91
CA ILE A 205 -6.39 13.39 2.05
C ILE A 205 -6.13 13.94 3.47
N ASN A 206 -6.38 13.14 4.52
CA ASN A 206 -6.17 13.53 5.90
C ASN A 206 -4.69 13.83 6.19
N SER A 207 -3.78 12.94 5.76
CA SER A 207 -2.32 13.14 5.84
C SER A 207 -1.87 14.47 5.23
N LYS A 208 -2.47 14.87 4.09
CA LYS A 208 -2.19 16.16 3.45
C LYS A 208 -2.82 17.35 4.17
N LEU A 209 -3.93 17.18 4.87
CA LEU A 209 -4.57 18.24 5.67
C LEU A 209 -3.92 18.43 7.05
N SER A 210 -3.37 17.39 7.66
CA SER A 210 -2.62 17.46 8.93
C SER A 210 -1.13 17.76 8.76
N GLY A 211 -0.59 17.68 7.54
CA GLY A 211 0.84 17.83 7.24
C GLY A 211 1.72 16.63 7.64
N THR A 212 1.13 15.52 8.08
CA THR A 212 1.84 14.38 8.68
C THR A 212 2.06 13.23 7.69
N SER A 213 3.26 12.65 7.68
CA SER A 213 3.67 11.57 6.77
C SER A 213 3.12 10.17 7.10
N SER A 214 2.74 9.91 8.36
CA SER A 214 2.29 8.59 8.83
C SER A 214 0.81 8.58 9.26
N PHE A 215 0.18 7.39 9.27
CA PHE A 215 -1.22 7.25 9.68
C PHE A 215 -1.36 7.44 11.20
N GLN A 216 -0.40 6.92 11.97
CA GLN A 216 -0.29 7.16 13.41
C GLN A 216 -0.21 8.67 13.71
N GLY A 217 0.69 9.40 13.06
CA GLY A 217 0.82 10.86 13.21
C GLY A 217 -0.42 11.64 12.75
N THR A 218 -1.12 11.17 11.70
CA THR A 218 -2.39 11.77 11.25
C THR A 218 -3.48 11.68 12.32
N VAL A 219 -3.61 10.51 12.96
CA VAL A 219 -4.59 10.28 14.03
C VAL A 219 -4.17 10.97 15.33
N GLU A 220 -2.87 11.05 15.63
CA GLU A 220 -2.35 11.80 16.78
C GLU A 220 -2.54 13.32 16.63
N HIS A 221 -2.26 13.89 15.46
CA HIS A 221 -2.58 15.29 15.18
C HIS A 221 -4.09 15.57 15.39
N CYS A 222 -4.95 14.61 15.07
CA CYS A 222 -6.39 14.74 15.29
C CYS A 222 -6.82 14.54 16.75
N PHE A 223 -6.27 13.58 17.50
CA PHE A 223 -6.82 13.14 18.79
C PHE A 223 -5.78 13.02 19.93
N GLY A 224 -4.59 13.56 19.75
CA GLY A 224 -3.46 13.46 20.66
C GLY A 224 -3.05 12.02 20.97
N ARG A 225 -2.41 11.83 22.13
CA ARG A 225 -1.95 10.51 22.61
C ARG A 225 -3.07 9.46 22.69
N ALA A 226 -4.32 9.86 22.96
CA ALA A 226 -5.46 8.94 22.93
C ALA A 226 -5.73 8.41 21.51
N GLY A 227 -5.58 9.28 20.50
CA GLY A 227 -5.53 8.90 19.09
C GLY A 227 -4.40 7.93 18.80
N LEU A 228 -3.16 8.29 19.16
CA LEU A 228 -1.96 7.47 18.95
C LEU A 228 -2.10 6.05 19.53
N ILE A 229 -2.62 5.93 20.75
CA ILE A 229 -2.87 4.63 21.39
C ILE A 229 -3.91 3.83 20.60
N ALA A 230 -5.03 4.45 20.21
CA ALA A 230 -6.11 3.76 19.50
C ALA A 230 -5.68 3.24 18.11
N ILE A 231 -4.97 4.06 17.33
CA ILE A 231 -4.46 3.63 16.01
C ILE A 231 -3.35 2.58 16.13
N SER A 232 -2.41 2.76 17.06
CA SER A 232 -1.30 1.81 17.27
C SER A 232 -1.83 0.46 17.73
N LEU A 233 -2.77 0.42 18.68
CA LEU A 233 -3.39 -0.82 19.12
C LEU A 233 -4.18 -1.51 17.99
N ALA A 234 -4.91 -0.74 17.17
CA ALA A 234 -5.64 -1.29 16.04
C ALA A 234 -4.69 -1.87 14.97
N GLN A 235 -3.68 -1.11 14.53
CA GLN A 235 -2.69 -1.59 13.56
C GLN A 235 -1.95 -2.83 14.06
N TRP A 236 -1.56 -2.85 15.34
CA TRP A 236 -0.87 -3.99 15.93
C TRP A 236 -1.77 -5.24 15.98
N ILE A 237 -3.02 -5.12 16.45
CA ILE A 237 -3.98 -6.24 16.47
C ILE A 237 -4.29 -6.74 15.05
N PHE A 238 -4.43 -5.84 14.07
CA PHE A 238 -4.66 -6.22 12.67
C PHE A 238 -3.49 -7.05 12.12
N ALA A 239 -2.28 -6.50 12.16
CA ALA A 239 -1.10 -7.14 11.60
C ALA A 239 -0.73 -8.44 12.35
N PHE A 240 -0.81 -8.43 13.69
CA PHE A 240 -0.55 -9.62 14.50
C PHE A 240 -1.59 -10.72 14.27
N GLY A 241 -2.87 -10.34 14.12
CA GLY A 241 -3.94 -11.22 13.69
C GLY A 241 -3.72 -11.79 12.29
N GLY A 242 -3.18 -10.98 11.37
CA GLY A 242 -2.69 -11.42 10.06
C GLY A 242 -1.63 -12.50 10.15
N MET A 243 -0.59 -12.31 10.97
CA MET A 243 0.44 -13.35 11.19
C MET A 243 -0.14 -14.66 11.74
N VAL A 244 -1.11 -14.59 12.65
CA VAL A 244 -1.82 -15.77 13.18
C VAL A 244 -2.63 -16.47 12.07
N ALA A 245 -3.39 -15.72 11.27
CA ALA A 245 -4.13 -16.26 10.14
C ALA A 245 -3.20 -16.95 9.13
N PHE A 246 -2.05 -16.34 8.81
CA PHE A 246 -1.06 -16.91 7.91
C PHE A 246 -0.40 -18.18 8.47
N GLY A 247 -0.11 -18.22 9.78
CA GLY A 247 0.38 -19.42 10.45
C GLY A 247 -0.64 -20.56 10.41
N VAL A 248 -1.91 -20.28 10.71
CA VAL A 248 -3.04 -21.22 10.54
C VAL A 248 -3.10 -21.76 9.11
N ILE A 249 -3.04 -20.90 8.09
CA ILE A 249 -3.06 -21.30 6.67
C ILE A 249 -1.85 -22.18 6.30
N VAL A 250 -0.65 -21.89 6.80
CA VAL A 250 0.54 -22.73 6.55
C VAL A 250 0.32 -24.15 7.07
N GLY A 251 -0.26 -24.30 8.27
CA GLY A 251 -0.65 -25.61 8.81
C GLY A 251 -1.74 -26.31 8.01
N ASP A 252 -2.73 -25.58 7.53
CA ASP A 252 -3.84 -26.11 6.73
C ASP A 252 -3.44 -26.50 5.29
N THR A 253 -2.28 -26.03 4.79
CA THR A 253 -1.88 -26.21 3.38
C THR A 253 -0.65 -27.08 3.18
N ILE A 254 0.43 -26.83 3.92
CA ILE A 254 1.74 -27.44 3.65
C ILE A 254 1.76 -28.97 3.87
N PRO A 255 1.14 -29.56 4.92
CA PRO A 255 1.08 -31.02 5.08
C PRO A 255 0.45 -31.75 3.88
N HIS A 256 -0.66 -31.23 3.35
CA HIS A 256 -1.30 -31.81 2.16
C HIS A 256 -0.41 -31.71 0.91
N VAL A 257 0.31 -30.61 0.75
CA VAL A 257 1.27 -30.42 -0.35
C VAL A 257 2.45 -31.39 -0.25
N LEU A 258 2.99 -31.58 0.96
CA LEU A 258 4.08 -32.52 1.21
C LEU A 258 3.67 -33.96 0.92
N LEU A 259 2.49 -34.38 1.38
CA LEU A 259 1.92 -35.72 1.08
C LEU A 259 1.60 -35.91 -0.41
N ALA A 260 1.19 -34.86 -1.12
CA ALA A 260 0.94 -34.90 -2.55
C ALA A 260 2.21 -35.01 -3.41
N ILE A 261 3.34 -34.49 -2.91
CA ILE A 261 4.66 -34.59 -3.56
C ILE A 261 5.36 -35.91 -3.19
N TRP A 262 5.20 -36.37 -1.95
CA TRP A 262 5.82 -37.60 -1.43
C TRP A 262 4.81 -38.38 -0.56
N PRO A 263 4.03 -39.32 -1.14
CA PRO A 263 3.00 -40.06 -0.40
C PRO A 263 3.53 -40.87 0.78
N ASP A 264 4.70 -41.49 0.63
CA ASP A 264 5.33 -42.29 1.69
C ASP A 264 5.97 -41.46 2.81
N LEU A 265 5.94 -40.12 2.74
CA LEU A 265 6.59 -39.23 3.71
C LEU A 265 6.18 -39.52 5.16
N ALA A 266 4.91 -39.83 5.40
CA ALA A 266 4.38 -40.18 6.73
C ALA A 266 5.04 -41.43 7.35
N GLN A 267 5.64 -42.31 6.53
CA GLN A 267 6.35 -43.51 6.97
C GLN A 267 7.84 -43.24 7.26
N VAL A 268 8.39 -42.09 6.86
CA VAL A 268 9.80 -41.75 7.04
C VAL A 268 10.04 -41.25 8.48
N PRO A 269 10.92 -41.90 9.28
CA PRO A 269 11.23 -41.43 10.63
C PRO A 269 11.75 -39.99 10.64
N VAL A 270 11.34 -39.22 11.65
CA VAL A 270 11.60 -37.77 11.82
C VAL A 270 10.95 -36.89 10.74
N ILE A 271 11.19 -37.13 9.45
CA ILE A 271 10.68 -36.26 8.37
C ILE A 271 9.15 -36.36 8.22
N GLY A 272 8.56 -37.54 8.48
CA GLY A 272 7.13 -37.75 8.52
C GLY A 272 6.39 -36.89 9.56
N LEU A 273 7.10 -36.35 10.56
CA LEU A 273 6.51 -35.37 11.49
C LEU A 273 6.06 -34.08 10.78
N LEU A 274 6.61 -33.74 9.60
CA LEU A 274 6.14 -32.60 8.79
C LEU A 274 4.73 -32.79 8.21
N THR A 275 4.13 -33.98 8.36
CA THR A 275 2.72 -34.24 8.04
C THR A 275 1.77 -33.83 9.16
N ASP A 276 2.27 -33.60 10.38
CA ASP A 276 1.49 -33.00 11.48
C ASP A 276 1.38 -31.49 11.27
N ARG A 277 0.14 -30.97 11.26
CA ARG A 277 -0.19 -29.55 11.12
C ARG A 277 0.64 -28.65 12.03
N ARG A 278 0.82 -29.01 13.31
CA ARG A 278 1.53 -28.22 14.32
C ARG A 278 3.03 -28.18 14.04
N VAL A 279 3.60 -29.33 13.66
CA VAL A 279 5.02 -29.41 13.30
C VAL A 279 5.30 -28.63 12.02
N ALA A 280 4.41 -28.71 11.02
CA ALA A 280 4.51 -27.92 9.79
C ALA A 280 4.46 -26.41 10.06
N ILE A 281 3.52 -25.93 10.89
CA ILE A 281 3.47 -24.51 11.32
C ILE A 281 4.82 -24.13 11.95
N ALA A 282 5.28 -24.87 12.96
CA ALA A 282 6.51 -24.54 13.68
C ALA A 282 7.75 -24.53 12.77
N VAL A 283 7.93 -25.56 11.94
CA VAL A 283 9.12 -25.71 11.08
C VAL A 283 9.12 -24.70 9.94
N PHE A 284 8.00 -24.48 9.23
CA PHE A 284 7.99 -23.57 8.08
C PHE A 284 7.95 -22.10 8.50
N VAL A 285 7.20 -21.73 9.54
CA VAL A 285 7.20 -20.33 10.03
C VAL A 285 8.54 -19.96 10.66
N MET A 286 9.13 -20.82 11.50
CA MET A 286 10.45 -20.52 12.11
C MET A 286 11.64 -20.74 11.16
N GLY A 287 11.50 -21.59 10.15
CA GLY A 287 12.55 -21.89 9.17
C GLY A 287 12.57 -20.96 7.96
N VAL A 288 11.42 -20.42 7.53
CA VAL A 288 11.30 -19.54 6.35
C VAL A 288 10.92 -18.12 6.75
N SER A 289 9.78 -17.93 7.43
CA SER A 289 9.27 -16.58 7.72
C SER A 289 10.12 -15.85 8.77
N TYR A 290 10.53 -16.51 9.85
CA TYR A 290 11.34 -15.88 10.90
C TYR A 290 12.65 -15.26 10.35
N PRO A 291 13.52 -15.98 9.61
CA PRO A 291 14.69 -15.37 8.97
C PRO A 291 14.35 -14.18 8.06
N LEU A 292 13.24 -14.25 7.31
CA LEU A 292 12.77 -13.15 6.48
C LEU A 292 12.34 -11.93 7.31
N THR A 293 11.76 -12.11 8.52
CA THR A 293 11.39 -10.99 9.42
C THR A 293 12.60 -10.20 9.95
N LEU A 294 13.78 -10.84 9.98
CA LEU A 294 15.02 -10.23 10.46
C LEU A 294 15.68 -9.32 9.41
N TYR A 295 15.39 -9.51 8.12
CA TYR A 295 15.93 -8.65 7.07
C TYR A 295 15.43 -7.20 7.21
N ARG A 296 16.37 -6.24 7.12
CA ARG A 296 16.06 -4.80 7.21
C ARG A 296 15.55 -4.20 5.89
N ASP A 297 15.85 -4.83 4.75
CA ASP A 297 15.54 -4.31 3.41
C ASP A 297 14.36 -5.07 2.77
N ILE A 298 13.17 -4.50 2.91
CA ILE A 298 11.91 -5.03 2.38
C ILE A 298 11.74 -4.75 0.88
N ALA A 299 12.56 -3.88 0.26
CA ALA A 299 12.44 -3.56 -1.18
C ALA A 299 12.64 -4.80 -2.08
N LYS A 300 13.33 -5.83 -1.57
CA LYS A 300 13.49 -7.14 -2.24
C LYS A 300 12.20 -7.95 -2.28
N LEU A 301 11.31 -7.82 -1.29
CA LEU A 301 10.00 -8.48 -1.26
C LEU A 301 9.00 -7.88 -2.27
N ALA A 302 9.22 -6.65 -2.75
CA ALA A 302 8.38 -6.07 -3.82
C ALA A 302 8.37 -6.92 -5.11
N LYS A 303 9.40 -7.74 -5.36
CA LYS A 303 9.40 -8.72 -6.46
C LYS A 303 8.48 -9.93 -6.20
N ALA A 304 8.25 -10.30 -4.94
CA ALA A 304 7.34 -11.37 -4.55
C ALA A 304 5.85 -10.99 -4.73
N SER A 305 5.51 -9.69 -4.72
CA SER A 305 4.15 -9.20 -5.00
C SER A 305 3.59 -9.72 -6.34
N THR A 306 4.44 -9.91 -7.35
CA THR A 306 4.03 -10.50 -8.64
C THR A 306 3.75 -12.00 -8.53
N PHE A 307 4.56 -12.74 -7.75
CA PHE A 307 4.36 -14.17 -7.49
C PHE A 307 3.05 -14.41 -6.71
N ALA A 308 2.79 -13.58 -5.70
CA ALA A 308 1.57 -13.62 -4.91
C ALA A 308 0.30 -13.49 -5.77
N LEU A 309 0.25 -12.48 -6.65
CA LEU A 309 -0.87 -12.28 -7.57
C LEU A 309 -1.01 -13.41 -8.62
N ILE A 310 0.09 -14.05 -9.04
CA ILE A 310 0.01 -15.24 -9.90
C ILE A 310 -0.59 -16.43 -9.13
N GLY A 311 -0.10 -16.72 -7.92
CA GLY A 311 -0.63 -17.78 -7.06
C GLY A 311 -2.11 -17.59 -6.73
N MET A 312 -2.53 -16.34 -6.54
CA MET A 312 -3.91 -15.93 -6.32
C MET A 312 -4.81 -16.20 -7.55
N MET A 313 -4.35 -15.89 -8.76
CA MET A 313 -5.05 -16.28 -10.00
C MET A 313 -5.15 -17.81 -10.14
N VAL A 314 -4.13 -18.56 -9.72
CA VAL A 314 -4.17 -20.04 -9.66
C VAL A 314 -5.21 -20.52 -8.67
N ILE A 315 -5.30 -19.94 -7.46
CA ILE A 315 -6.30 -20.28 -6.44
C ILE A 315 -7.73 -20.07 -6.97
N VAL A 316 -8.03 -18.87 -7.49
CA VAL A 316 -9.38 -18.54 -8.01
C VAL A 316 -9.75 -19.46 -9.18
N SER A 317 -8.83 -19.68 -10.13
CA SER A 317 -9.05 -20.59 -11.26
C SER A 317 -9.26 -22.03 -10.80
N THR A 318 -8.56 -22.46 -9.75
CA THR A 318 -8.70 -23.82 -9.19
C THR A 318 -10.06 -24.02 -8.56
N VAL A 319 -10.56 -23.09 -7.75
CA VAL A 319 -11.90 -23.25 -7.14
C VAL A 319 -13.01 -23.15 -8.18
N LEU A 320 -12.88 -22.28 -9.19
CA LEU A 320 -13.81 -22.23 -10.32
C LEU A 320 -13.88 -23.56 -11.09
N ILE A 321 -12.73 -24.11 -11.47
CA ILE A 321 -12.66 -25.33 -12.30
C ILE A 321 -13.02 -26.55 -11.47
N GLN A 322 -12.38 -26.77 -10.32
CA GLN A 322 -12.61 -27.95 -9.50
C GLN A 322 -14.00 -27.93 -8.84
N GLY A 323 -14.56 -26.75 -8.52
CA GLY A 323 -15.91 -26.59 -7.98
C GLY A 323 -16.98 -27.27 -8.84
N ALA A 324 -16.87 -27.16 -10.17
CA ALA A 324 -17.76 -27.84 -11.10
C ALA A 324 -17.70 -29.38 -11.01
N PHE A 325 -16.52 -29.93 -10.72
CA PHE A 325 -16.24 -31.36 -10.63
C PHE A 325 -16.38 -31.97 -9.21
N VAL A 326 -16.72 -31.17 -8.18
CA VAL A 326 -16.93 -31.67 -6.82
C VAL A 326 -18.07 -32.71 -6.80
N PRO A 327 -17.86 -33.92 -6.22
CA PRO A 327 -18.91 -34.94 -6.08
C PRO A 327 -20.16 -34.46 -5.33
N SER A 328 -21.29 -35.14 -5.51
CA SER A 328 -22.56 -34.81 -4.83
C SER A 328 -22.43 -34.76 -3.30
N GLU A 329 -21.71 -35.71 -2.70
CA GLU A 329 -21.65 -35.88 -1.24
C GLU A 329 -20.96 -34.72 -0.51
N THR A 330 -19.98 -34.08 -1.16
CA THR A 330 -19.21 -32.96 -0.61
C THR A 330 -19.82 -31.59 -0.90
N ARG A 331 -20.83 -31.49 -1.78
CA ARG A 331 -21.60 -30.24 -1.98
C ARG A 331 -22.47 -29.91 -0.77
N GLY A 332 -22.72 -28.62 -0.56
CA GLY A 332 -23.57 -28.14 0.53
C GLY A 332 -25.06 -28.28 0.25
N SER A 333 -25.88 -28.13 1.30
CA SER A 333 -27.31 -27.83 1.16
C SER A 333 -27.54 -26.31 1.10
N PHE A 334 -28.68 -25.92 0.52
CA PHE A 334 -29.10 -24.52 0.45
C PHE A 334 -30.46 -24.35 1.12
N SER A 335 -30.49 -23.62 2.24
CA SER A 335 -31.72 -23.20 2.91
C SER A 335 -32.14 -21.80 2.48
N VAL A 336 -33.40 -21.43 2.70
CA VAL A 336 -33.92 -20.09 2.32
C VAL A 336 -33.13 -18.94 2.97
N PRO A 337 -32.79 -18.98 4.29
CA PRO A 337 -31.90 -17.97 4.89
C PRO A 337 -30.52 -17.93 4.22
N LEU A 338 -29.94 -19.09 3.91
CA LEU A 338 -28.62 -19.17 3.29
C LEU A 338 -28.60 -18.61 1.85
N LEU A 339 -29.73 -18.64 1.14
CA LEU A 339 -29.89 -18.00 -0.18
C LEU A 339 -30.31 -16.52 -0.11
N THR A 340 -30.69 -16.01 1.06
CA THR A 340 -31.22 -14.64 1.22
C THR A 340 -30.45 -13.87 2.29
N ILE A 341 -30.92 -13.95 3.53
CA ILE A 341 -30.32 -13.31 4.71
C ILE A 341 -30.23 -14.36 5.82
N ASN A 342 -29.00 -14.63 6.26
CA ASN A 342 -28.66 -15.51 7.37
C ASN A 342 -28.21 -14.65 8.58
N GLY A 343 -28.19 -15.23 9.78
CA GLY A 343 -27.96 -14.47 11.02
C GLY A 343 -26.56 -13.88 11.19
N GLY A 344 -25.56 -14.41 10.47
CA GLY A 344 -24.14 -14.07 10.62
C GLY A 344 -23.68 -12.81 9.88
N ILE A 345 -24.52 -11.77 9.78
CA ILE A 345 -24.18 -10.52 9.07
C ILE A 345 -22.92 -9.87 9.66
N PHE A 346 -22.80 -9.82 10.98
CA PHE A 346 -21.69 -9.12 11.67
C PHE A 346 -20.37 -9.87 11.52
N GLN A 347 -20.43 -11.21 11.55
CA GLN A 347 -19.35 -12.12 11.20
C GLN A 347 -18.86 -11.88 9.77
N ALA A 348 -19.79 -11.85 8.81
CA ALA A 348 -19.48 -11.60 7.40
C ALA A 348 -18.85 -10.22 7.19
N ILE A 349 -19.35 -9.17 7.84
CA ILE A 349 -18.73 -7.84 7.82
C ILE A 349 -17.28 -7.95 8.35
N GLY A 350 -17.05 -8.64 9.47
CA GLY A 350 -15.71 -8.90 9.99
C GLY A 350 -14.79 -9.55 8.95
N VAL A 351 -15.19 -10.69 8.37
CA VAL A 351 -14.38 -11.42 7.37
C VAL A 351 -14.11 -10.61 6.10
N ILE A 352 -15.08 -9.81 5.64
CA ILE A 352 -14.90 -8.91 4.48
C ILE A 352 -13.96 -7.75 4.86
N SER A 353 -14.13 -7.13 6.03
CA SER A 353 -13.24 -6.06 6.50
C SER A 353 -11.81 -6.56 6.74
N PHE A 354 -11.62 -7.77 7.28
CA PHE A 354 -10.29 -8.36 7.42
C PHE A 354 -9.58 -8.48 6.08
N ALA A 355 -10.30 -8.93 5.04
CA ALA A 355 -9.73 -9.04 3.69
C ALA A 355 -9.37 -7.66 3.12
N PHE A 356 -10.35 -6.75 3.03
CA PHE A 356 -10.20 -5.53 2.23
C PHE A 356 -9.36 -4.42 2.90
N VAL A 357 -8.95 -4.55 4.16
CA VAL A 357 -8.19 -3.50 4.88
C VAL A 357 -6.70 -3.53 4.54
N CYS A 358 -6.32 -2.68 3.58
CA CYS A 358 -4.92 -2.32 3.32
C CYS A 358 -4.53 -0.94 3.92
N HIS A 359 -5.38 -0.35 4.77
CA HIS A 359 -5.29 1.04 5.23
C HIS A 359 -3.92 1.40 5.85
N HIS A 360 -3.29 0.48 6.59
CA HIS A 360 -1.98 0.71 7.19
C HIS A 360 -0.85 0.87 6.15
N ASN A 361 -0.94 0.21 4.99
CA ASN A 361 0.04 0.30 3.90
C ASN A 361 -0.22 1.46 2.93
N SER A 362 -1.38 2.14 3.03
CA SER A 362 -1.81 3.16 2.07
C SER A 362 -0.79 4.30 1.87
N LEU A 363 -0.26 4.86 2.96
CA LEU A 363 0.73 5.95 2.91
C LEU A 363 2.10 5.48 2.43
N LEU A 364 2.50 4.24 2.71
CA LEU A 364 3.74 3.66 2.18
C LEU A 364 3.67 3.49 0.67
N ILE A 365 2.53 3.01 0.15
CA ILE A 365 2.25 2.90 -1.30
C ILE A 365 2.17 4.30 -1.94
N TYR A 366 1.57 5.27 -1.25
CA TYR A 366 1.52 6.66 -1.72
C TYR A 366 2.92 7.29 -1.83
N GLY A 367 3.73 7.20 -0.78
CA GLY A 367 5.11 7.73 -0.75
C GLY A 367 6.06 7.00 -1.70
N SER A 368 5.77 5.75 -2.08
CA SER A 368 6.53 5.04 -3.10
C SER A 368 6.26 5.53 -4.52
N LEU A 369 5.14 6.18 -4.82
CA LEU A 369 4.80 6.62 -6.18
C LEU A 369 5.86 7.57 -6.77
N ARG A 370 6.22 7.34 -8.05
CA ARG A 370 7.09 8.24 -8.83
C ARG A 370 6.47 9.64 -9.03
N THR A 371 5.15 9.72 -9.06
CA THR A 371 4.37 10.96 -9.19
C THR A 371 3.23 10.96 -8.16
N PRO A 372 3.51 11.28 -6.88
CA PRO A 372 2.58 11.10 -5.76
C PRO A 372 1.50 12.21 -5.72
N THR A 373 0.65 12.28 -6.74
CA THR A 373 -0.56 13.12 -6.73
C THR A 373 -1.75 12.35 -6.16
N ILE A 374 -2.73 13.06 -5.60
CA ILE A 374 -3.96 12.46 -5.06
C ILE A 374 -4.73 11.75 -6.18
N ASP A 375 -4.74 12.28 -7.41
CA ASP A 375 -5.42 11.65 -8.56
C ASP A 375 -4.75 10.34 -8.99
N ASN A 376 -3.42 10.30 -9.00
CA ASN A 376 -2.66 9.08 -9.32
C ASN A 376 -2.90 8.00 -8.25
N PHE A 377 -2.91 8.38 -6.97
CA PHE A 377 -3.20 7.46 -5.88
C PHE A 377 -4.65 6.98 -5.87
N SER A 378 -5.62 7.88 -6.09
CA SER A 378 -7.05 7.53 -6.16
C SER A 378 -7.30 6.60 -7.36
N ARG A 379 -6.69 6.87 -8.51
CA ARG A 379 -6.74 5.98 -9.68
C ARG A 379 -6.17 4.59 -9.38
N VAL A 380 -5.01 4.51 -8.72
CA VAL A 380 -4.43 3.23 -8.29
C VAL A 380 -5.38 2.53 -7.31
N THR A 381 -5.94 3.26 -6.34
CA THR A 381 -6.92 2.75 -5.36
C THR A 381 -8.12 2.14 -6.06
N HIS A 382 -8.85 2.91 -6.87
CA HIS A 382 -10.09 2.48 -7.56
C HIS A 382 -9.88 1.25 -8.48
N TYR A 383 -8.75 1.17 -9.18
CA TYR A 383 -8.44 -0.03 -9.97
C TYR A 383 -8.07 -1.22 -9.08
N SER A 384 -7.28 -1.02 -8.02
CA SER A 384 -6.93 -2.10 -7.09
C SER A 384 -8.14 -2.63 -6.34
N THR A 385 -8.97 -1.77 -5.75
CA THR A 385 -10.20 -2.14 -5.02
C THR A 385 -11.21 -2.80 -5.94
N GLY A 386 -11.44 -2.27 -7.14
CA GLY A 386 -12.36 -2.84 -8.14
C GLY A 386 -11.95 -4.23 -8.65
N VAL A 387 -10.66 -4.44 -8.95
CA VAL A 387 -10.14 -5.76 -9.34
C VAL A 387 -10.19 -6.73 -8.17
N SER A 388 -9.87 -6.26 -6.96
CA SER A 388 -9.97 -7.07 -5.73
C SER A 388 -11.41 -7.50 -5.46
N MET A 389 -12.38 -6.59 -5.60
CA MET A 389 -13.80 -6.87 -5.48
C MET A 389 -14.27 -7.94 -6.47
N LEU A 390 -13.84 -7.86 -7.73
CA LEU A 390 -14.19 -8.87 -8.73
C LEU A 390 -13.59 -10.23 -8.40
N ALA A 391 -12.31 -10.30 -8.01
CA ALA A 391 -11.66 -11.55 -7.61
C ALA A 391 -12.31 -12.16 -6.35
N CYS A 392 -12.55 -11.35 -5.32
CA CYS A 392 -13.25 -11.74 -4.09
C CYS A 392 -14.68 -12.22 -4.38
N LEU A 393 -15.46 -11.52 -5.22
CA LEU A 393 -16.83 -11.92 -5.55
C LEU A 393 -16.87 -13.22 -6.36
N VAL A 394 -15.99 -13.37 -7.35
CA VAL A 394 -15.88 -14.61 -8.14
C VAL A 394 -15.48 -15.79 -7.25
N MET A 395 -14.51 -15.61 -6.36
CA MET A 395 -14.11 -16.61 -5.37
C MET A 395 -15.26 -16.93 -4.41
N ALA A 396 -15.91 -15.92 -3.83
CA ALA A 396 -17.01 -16.07 -2.88
C ALA A 396 -18.16 -16.88 -3.48
N LEU A 397 -18.61 -16.51 -4.69
CA LEU A 397 -19.67 -17.22 -5.40
C LEU A 397 -19.26 -18.65 -5.77
N ALA A 398 -18.06 -18.86 -6.31
CA ALA A 398 -17.60 -20.20 -6.70
C ALA A 398 -17.51 -21.16 -5.49
N GLY A 399 -16.93 -20.70 -4.38
CA GLY A 399 -16.83 -21.50 -3.15
C GLY A 399 -18.17 -21.75 -2.49
N PHE A 400 -19.00 -20.71 -2.34
CA PHE A 400 -20.31 -20.82 -1.67
C PHE A 400 -21.32 -21.63 -2.49
N LEU A 401 -21.42 -21.42 -3.80
CA LEU A 401 -22.35 -22.17 -4.65
C LEU A 401 -21.93 -23.64 -4.86
N THR A 402 -20.69 -24.00 -4.49
CA THR A 402 -20.24 -25.40 -4.42
C THR A 402 -20.52 -26.02 -3.04
N PHE A 403 -20.18 -25.32 -1.94
CA PHE A 403 -20.13 -25.93 -0.60
C PHE A 403 -21.21 -25.45 0.39
N GLY A 404 -22.02 -24.44 0.08
CA GLY A 404 -23.20 -24.02 0.84
C GLY A 404 -23.00 -23.91 2.36
N ASP A 405 -23.78 -24.67 3.12
CA ASP A 405 -23.68 -24.80 4.58
C ASP A 405 -22.34 -25.39 5.07
N LYS A 406 -21.69 -26.25 4.26
CA LYS A 406 -20.40 -26.88 4.55
C LYS A 406 -19.18 -25.96 4.31
N THR A 407 -19.33 -24.75 3.75
CA THR A 407 -18.20 -23.86 3.43
C THR A 407 -17.37 -23.49 4.67
N LEU A 408 -16.07 -23.84 4.65
CA LEU A 408 -15.11 -23.59 5.72
C LEU A 408 -14.41 -22.23 5.59
N GLY A 409 -13.83 -21.72 6.69
CA GLY A 409 -13.07 -20.47 6.71
C GLY A 409 -11.85 -20.47 5.77
N ASN A 410 -11.32 -21.66 5.50
CA ASN A 410 -10.40 -21.93 4.40
C ASN A 410 -11.11 -22.81 3.35
N VAL A 411 -11.57 -22.20 2.25
CA VAL A 411 -12.29 -22.91 1.18
C VAL A 411 -11.46 -24.01 0.49
N LEU A 412 -10.12 -23.97 0.56
CA LEU A 412 -9.29 -25.07 0.03
C LEU A 412 -9.39 -26.34 0.90
N ASN A 413 -9.84 -26.24 2.15
CA ASN A 413 -10.05 -27.41 3.01
C ASN A 413 -11.37 -28.15 2.69
N ASN A 414 -12.29 -27.53 1.95
CA ASN A 414 -13.49 -28.21 1.44
C ASN A 414 -13.20 -29.19 0.28
N PHE A 415 -12.04 -29.07 -0.36
CA PHE A 415 -11.65 -29.92 -1.48
C PHE A 415 -10.84 -31.15 -1.01
N PRO A 416 -10.99 -32.32 -1.67
CA PRO A 416 -10.18 -33.51 -1.38
C PRO A 416 -8.66 -33.29 -1.40
N SER A 417 -7.92 -34.12 -0.66
CA SER A 417 -6.46 -34.03 -0.50
C SER A 417 -5.66 -34.73 -1.61
N ASP A 418 -6.30 -35.57 -2.42
CA ASP A 418 -5.72 -36.26 -3.58
C ASP A 418 -5.68 -35.39 -4.85
N ASN A 419 -6.49 -34.34 -4.91
CA ASN A 419 -6.63 -33.50 -6.09
C ASN A 419 -5.38 -32.63 -6.35
N SER A 420 -4.60 -33.00 -7.37
CA SER A 420 -3.33 -32.37 -7.72
C SER A 420 -3.44 -30.87 -8.03
N MET A 421 -4.53 -30.42 -8.67
CA MET A 421 -4.74 -28.99 -8.97
C MET A 421 -4.97 -28.19 -7.68
N VAL A 422 -5.76 -28.73 -6.75
CA VAL A 422 -5.98 -28.15 -5.42
C VAL A 422 -4.68 -28.12 -4.63
N ASN A 423 -3.85 -29.15 -4.71
CA ASN A 423 -2.54 -29.18 -4.05
C ASN A 423 -1.56 -28.16 -4.65
N VAL A 424 -1.61 -27.89 -5.95
CA VAL A 424 -0.87 -26.75 -6.55
C VAL A 424 -1.37 -25.41 -6.00
N ALA A 425 -2.69 -25.22 -5.87
CA ALA A 425 -3.25 -24.01 -5.25
C ALA A 425 -2.85 -23.87 -3.76
N ARG A 426 -2.88 -24.96 -2.99
CA ARG A 426 -2.39 -25.02 -1.60
C ARG A 426 -0.90 -24.65 -1.50
N LEU A 427 -0.06 -25.13 -2.42
CA LEU A 427 1.37 -24.78 -2.48
C LEU A 427 1.58 -23.28 -2.73
N PHE A 428 0.93 -22.71 -3.75
CA PHE A 428 1.01 -21.27 -4.02
C PHE A 428 0.49 -20.44 -2.84
N PHE A 429 -0.58 -20.89 -2.17
CA PHE A 429 -1.15 -20.19 -1.03
C PHE A 429 -0.20 -20.21 0.18
N GLY A 430 0.27 -21.39 0.59
CA GLY A 430 1.19 -21.56 1.72
C GLY A 430 2.53 -20.82 1.50
N LEU A 431 3.11 -20.89 0.31
CA LEU A 431 4.31 -20.12 -0.03
C LEU A 431 4.07 -18.60 0.05
N ASN A 432 2.92 -18.11 -0.42
CA ASN A 432 2.57 -16.69 -0.32
C ASN A 432 2.40 -16.25 1.15
N MET A 433 1.80 -17.08 2.00
CA MET A 433 1.67 -16.77 3.43
C MET A 433 3.04 -16.70 4.12
N LEU A 434 3.94 -17.64 3.80
CA LEU A 434 5.31 -17.63 4.35
C LEU A 434 6.11 -16.38 3.96
N THR A 435 5.86 -15.80 2.78
CA THR A 435 6.50 -14.54 2.33
C THR A 435 5.74 -13.27 2.74
N THR A 436 4.47 -13.37 3.14
CA THR A 436 3.66 -12.23 3.60
C THR A 436 3.73 -12.00 5.11
N LEU A 437 3.89 -13.06 5.92
CA LEU A 437 4.07 -12.95 7.39
C LEU A 437 5.20 -11.98 7.80
N PRO A 438 6.36 -11.92 7.12
CA PRO A 438 7.40 -10.92 7.40
C PRO A 438 6.97 -9.46 7.20
N LEU A 439 5.98 -9.18 6.35
CA LEU A 439 5.47 -7.83 6.12
C LEU A 439 4.59 -7.37 7.30
N GLU A 440 3.70 -8.25 7.78
CA GLU A 440 2.89 -7.96 8.97
C GLU A 440 3.75 -7.92 10.25
N ALA A 441 4.80 -8.76 10.33
CA ALA A 441 5.79 -8.70 11.41
C ALA A 441 6.54 -7.35 11.43
N PHE A 442 6.86 -6.80 10.26
CA PHE A 442 7.38 -5.44 10.12
C PHE A 442 6.36 -4.42 10.61
N VAL A 443 5.12 -4.43 10.12
CA VAL A 443 4.07 -3.49 10.56
C VAL A 443 3.87 -3.52 12.08
N CYS A 444 3.82 -4.71 12.69
CA CYS A 444 3.78 -4.85 14.16
C CYS A 444 4.97 -4.19 14.84
N ARG A 445 6.19 -4.45 14.35
CA ARG A 445 7.44 -3.96 14.95
C ARG A 445 7.61 -2.46 14.81
N GLU A 446 7.30 -1.87 13.66
CA GLU A 446 7.34 -0.42 13.47
C GLU A 446 6.34 0.27 14.41
N VAL A 447 5.10 -0.23 14.51
CA VAL A 447 4.10 0.31 15.44
C VAL A 447 4.56 0.24 16.90
N MET A 448 5.24 -0.83 17.30
CA MET A 448 5.86 -0.96 18.63
C MET A 448 7.02 0.02 18.85
N LEU A 449 7.86 0.25 17.82
CA LEU A 449 8.98 1.19 17.89
C LEU A 449 8.49 2.64 17.94
N THR A 450 7.61 3.06 17.04
CA THR A 450 7.01 4.42 17.03
C THR A 450 6.29 4.75 18.35
N TYR A 451 5.75 3.75 19.07
CA TYR A 451 5.04 4.00 20.33
C TYR A 451 5.95 4.01 21.59
N TRP A 452 6.98 3.16 21.67
CA TRP A 452 7.84 3.05 22.86
C TRP A 452 9.25 3.65 22.70
N TYR A 453 9.71 3.84 21.46
CA TYR A 453 11.07 4.27 21.09
C TYR A 453 11.05 5.21 19.86
N PRO A 454 10.22 6.29 19.84
CA PRO A 454 10.11 7.17 18.67
C PRO A 454 11.43 7.87 18.33
N ASP A 455 12.12 8.42 19.33
CA ASP A 455 13.31 9.27 19.17
C ASP A 455 14.62 8.47 19.33
N GLU A 456 14.58 7.14 19.17
CA GLU A 456 15.65 6.23 19.58
C GLU A 456 16.26 5.45 18.40
N PRO A 457 17.59 5.52 18.18
CA PRO A 457 18.22 4.99 16.98
C PRO A 457 18.16 3.45 16.89
N PHE A 458 18.32 2.93 15.67
CA PHE A 458 18.20 1.50 15.38
C PHE A 458 19.10 0.64 16.29
N ASN A 459 18.45 -0.20 17.11
CA ASN A 459 19.13 -1.10 18.01
C ASN A 459 18.90 -2.56 17.60
N LEU A 460 19.96 -3.26 17.18
CA LEU A 460 19.89 -4.65 16.72
C LEU A 460 19.32 -5.61 17.79
N ARG A 461 19.57 -5.36 19.08
CA ARG A 461 19.02 -6.19 20.17
C ARG A 461 17.51 -5.99 20.30
N ARG A 462 17.01 -4.75 20.24
CA ARG A 462 15.55 -4.46 20.21
C ARG A 462 14.89 -5.11 18.99
N HIS A 463 15.49 -4.94 17.80
CA HIS A 463 15.03 -5.53 16.53
C HIS A 463 14.91 -7.05 16.61
N LEU A 464 15.93 -7.74 17.11
CA LEU A 464 15.92 -9.20 17.30
C LEU A 464 14.84 -9.61 18.31
N ILE A 465 14.82 -9.01 19.51
CA ILE A 465 13.85 -9.38 20.56
C ILE A 465 12.40 -9.22 20.09
N PHE A 466 12.05 -8.07 19.49
CA PHE A 466 10.69 -7.85 19.00
C PHE A 466 10.32 -8.78 17.84
N SER A 467 11.21 -8.99 16.86
CA SER A 467 10.92 -9.88 15.74
C SER A 467 10.75 -11.34 16.20
N THR A 468 11.61 -11.82 17.10
CA THR A 468 11.48 -13.17 17.69
C THR A 468 10.20 -13.29 18.52
N ALA A 469 9.88 -12.32 19.39
CA ALA A 469 8.68 -12.36 20.23
C ALA A 469 7.39 -12.31 19.41
N LEU A 470 7.33 -11.48 18.37
CA LEU A 470 6.19 -11.37 17.46
C LEU A 470 5.94 -12.69 16.71
N VAL A 471 6.97 -13.25 16.07
CA VAL A 471 6.81 -14.48 15.29
C VAL A 471 6.56 -15.69 16.19
N ALA A 472 7.24 -15.81 17.34
CA ALA A 472 6.99 -16.88 18.29
C ALA A 472 5.60 -16.79 18.92
N GLY A 473 5.12 -15.58 19.24
CA GLY A 473 3.77 -15.34 19.77
C GLY A 473 2.68 -15.71 18.77
N ALA A 474 2.78 -15.23 17.52
CA ALA A 474 1.83 -15.59 16.48
C ALA A 474 1.89 -17.08 16.11
N THR A 475 3.08 -17.69 16.11
CA THR A 475 3.24 -19.16 15.97
C THR A 475 2.52 -19.89 17.09
N GLY A 476 2.74 -19.51 18.35
CA GLY A 476 2.09 -20.11 19.52
C GLY A 476 0.57 -20.07 19.45
N ILE A 477 -0.02 -18.94 19.04
CA ILE A 477 -1.48 -18.83 18.87
C ILE A 477 -1.96 -19.63 17.65
N SER A 478 -1.19 -19.68 16.56
CA SER A 478 -1.52 -20.50 15.37
C SER A 478 -1.56 -22.01 15.69
N LEU A 479 -0.68 -22.49 16.58
CA LEU A 479 -0.65 -23.88 17.05
C LEU A 479 -1.88 -24.26 17.90
N LEU A 480 -2.49 -23.26 18.57
CA LEU A 480 -3.70 -23.40 19.37
C LEU A 480 -4.99 -23.15 18.55
N THR A 481 -4.87 -22.54 17.37
CA THR A 481 -6.02 -22.12 16.55
C THR A 481 -6.30 -23.11 15.41
N CYS A 482 -7.49 -23.67 15.40
CA CYS A 482 -7.93 -24.67 14.42
C CYS A 482 -8.98 -24.14 13.42
N ASP A 483 -9.64 -23.00 13.67
CA ASP A 483 -10.53 -22.35 12.70
C ASP A 483 -9.99 -20.97 12.30
N LEU A 484 -9.69 -20.83 11.00
CA LEU A 484 -9.28 -19.58 10.36
C LEU A 484 -10.41 -18.54 10.35
N GLY A 485 -11.67 -18.99 10.27
CA GLY A 485 -12.86 -18.13 10.26
C GLY A 485 -12.98 -17.27 11.51
N VAL A 486 -12.71 -17.85 12.69
CA VAL A 486 -12.72 -17.13 13.98
C VAL A 486 -11.67 -16.00 14.00
N VAL A 487 -10.49 -16.21 13.39
CA VAL A 487 -9.45 -15.17 13.30
C VAL A 487 -9.93 -14.02 12.41
N PHE A 488 -10.48 -14.34 11.23
CA PHE A 488 -11.04 -13.35 10.31
C PHE A 488 -12.23 -12.58 10.91
N GLU A 489 -13.14 -13.26 11.61
CA GLU A 489 -14.27 -12.62 12.31
C GLU A 489 -13.79 -11.67 13.40
N LEU A 490 -12.93 -12.13 14.31
CA LEU A 490 -12.51 -11.35 15.49
C LEU A 490 -11.63 -10.16 15.13
N VAL A 491 -10.58 -10.37 14.32
CA VAL A 491 -9.63 -9.32 13.93
C VAL A 491 -10.32 -8.34 12.97
N GLY A 492 -11.10 -8.87 12.02
CA GLY A 492 -11.86 -8.07 11.07
C GLY A 492 -12.88 -7.15 11.73
N ALA A 493 -13.73 -7.69 12.61
CA ALA A 493 -14.79 -6.90 13.24
C ALA A 493 -14.29 -5.92 14.32
N THR A 494 -13.02 -6.01 14.73
CA THR A 494 -12.41 -5.10 15.72
C THR A 494 -11.41 -4.15 15.07
N SER A 495 -10.18 -4.56 14.81
CA SER A 495 -9.11 -3.68 14.34
C SER A 495 -9.31 -3.21 12.90
N ALA A 496 -9.79 -4.08 12.00
CA ALA A 496 -10.04 -3.68 10.61
C ALA A 496 -11.16 -2.64 10.52
N VAL A 497 -12.27 -2.85 11.24
CA VAL A 497 -13.36 -1.87 11.41
C VAL A 497 -12.87 -0.54 12.01
N ALA A 498 -11.98 -0.58 13.02
CA ALA A 498 -11.38 0.61 13.60
C ALA A 498 -10.56 1.41 12.56
N MET A 499 -9.68 0.73 11.83
CA MET A 499 -8.75 1.33 10.87
C MET A 499 -9.43 1.81 9.58
N ALA A 500 -10.55 1.21 9.18
CA ALA A 500 -11.26 1.56 7.96
C ALA A 500 -12.41 2.55 8.20
N TYR A 501 -13.33 2.20 9.08
CA TYR A 501 -14.64 2.87 9.16
C TYR A 501 -14.71 3.92 10.27
N ILE A 502 -13.84 3.83 11.28
CA ILE A 502 -13.84 4.75 12.42
C ILE A 502 -12.75 5.82 12.26
N LEU A 503 -11.47 5.43 12.23
CA LEU A 503 -10.36 6.38 12.36
C LEU A 503 -10.21 7.35 11.16
N PRO A 504 -10.20 6.93 9.87
CA PRO A 504 -10.07 7.86 8.75
C PRO A 504 -11.26 8.83 8.60
N PRO A 505 -12.54 8.38 8.71
CA PRO A 505 -13.68 9.30 8.73
C PRO A 505 -13.66 10.27 9.92
N MET A 506 -13.29 9.84 11.13
CA MET A 506 -13.18 10.76 12.29
C MET A 506 -12.09 11.83 12.09
N CYS A 507 -10.93 11.46 11.53
CA CYS A 507 -9.89 12.44 11.19
C CYS A 507 -10.40 13.43 10.13
N TYR A 508 -11.07 12.95 9.08
CA TYR A 508 -11.63 13.80 8.02
C TYR A 508 -12.67 14.79 8.57
N ILE A 509 -13.56 14.34 9.47
CA ILE A 509 -14.54 15.20 10.15
C ILE A 509 -13.88 16.33 10.94
N LYS A 510 -12.69 16.10 11.53
CA LYS A 510 -11.98 17.11 12.32
C LYS A 510 -11.11 18.05 11.46
N LEU A 511 -10.55 17.56 10.35
CA LEU A 511 -9.65 18.30 9.46
C LEU A 511 -10.38 19.10 8.36
N THR A 512 -11.70 18.92 8.19
CA THR A 512 -12.45 19.51 7.07
C THR A 512 -13.64 20.35 7.51
N THR A 513 -14.02 21.35 6.71
CA THR A 513 -15.23 22.16 6.93
C THR A 513 -16.49 21.37 6.54
N ARG A 514 -17.64 21.73 7.13
CA ARG A 514 -18.89 20.96 6.96
C ARG A 514 -19.33 20.89 5.50
N SER A 515 -19.30 19.69 4.94
CA SER A 515 -19.71 19.37 3.57
C SER A 515 -20.60 18.12 3.54
N TRP A 516 -21.18 17.79 2.37
CA TRP A 516 -21.91 16.52 2.19
C TRP A 516 -21.05 15.29 2.54
N ARG A 517 -19.76 15.32 2.18
CA ARG A 517 -18.80 14.25 2.51
C ARG A 517 -18.60 14.10 4.03
N THR A 518 -18.73 15.18 4.79
CA THR A 518 -18.67 15.14 6.27
C THR A 518 -19.86 14.38 6.85
N TYR A 519 -21.08 14.54 6.31
CA TYR A 519 -22.24 13.74 6.73
C TYR A 519 -22.09 12.26 6.38
N MET A 520 -21.55 11.94 5.20
CA MET A 520 -21.20 10.55 4.84
C MET A 520 -20.16 9.97 5.80
N ALA A 521 -19.17 10.77 6.22
CA ALA A 521 -18.18 10.33 7.20
C ALA A 521 -18.82 9.99 8.55
N TYR A 522 -19.73 10.83 9.07
CA TYR A 522 -20.47 10.53 10.31
C TYR A 522 -21.26 9.22 10.20
N ALA A 523 -21.92 8.96 9.07
CA ALA A 523 -22.66 7.71 8.86
C ALA A 523 -21.73 6.47 8.88
N VAL A 524 -20.54 6.56 8.27
CA VAL A 524 -19.55 5.47 8.27
C VAL A 524 -18.94 5.24 9.67
N VAL A 525 -18.70 6.30 10.46
CA VAL A 525 -18.29 6.16 11.87
C VAL A 525 -19.35 5.44 12.70
N VAL A 526 -20.62 5.86 12.60
CA VAL A 526 -21.74 5.24 13.34
C VAL A 526 -21.91 3.77 12.94
N PHE A 527 -21.80 3.45 11.65
CA PHE A 527 -21.78 2.07 11.17
C PHE A 527 -20.61 1.27 11.77
N GLY A 528 -19.38 1.78 11.71
CA GLY A 528 -18.20 1.11 12.25
C GLY A 528 -18.29 0.85 13.75
N VAL A 529 -18.73 1.84 14.53
CA VAL A 529 -18.95 1.70 15.98
C VAL A 529 -20.04 0.67 16.28
N ALA A 530 -21.16 0.70 15.54
CA ALA A 530 -22.24 -0.29 15.73
C ALA A 530 -21.79 -1.72 15.43
N VAL A 531 -21.06 -1.94 14.32
CA VAL A 531 -20.50 -3.24 13.97
C VAL A 531 -19.52 -3.71 15.04
N MET A 532 -18.57 -2.88 15.46
CA MET A 532 -17.58 -3.23 16.47
C MET A 532 -18.24 -3.64 17.80
N VAL A 533 -19.18 -2.82 18.30
CA VAL A 533 -19.87 -3.09 19.57
C VAL A 533 -20.68 -4.37 19.50
N ILE A 534 -21.46 -4.58 18.42
CA ILE A 534 -22.28 -5.80 18.27
C ILE A 534 -21.40 -7.05 18.14
N SER A 535 -20.32 -7.00 17.37
CA SER A 535 -19.41 -8.13 17.19
C SER A 535 -18.65 -8.48 18.47
N VAL A 536 -18.21 -7.50 19.26
CA VAL A 536 -17.59 -7.73 20.57
C VAL A 536 -18.59 -8.36 21.55
N ILE A 537 -19.85 -7.88 21.57
CA ILE A 537 -20.91 -8.50 22.40
C ILE A 537 -21.18 -9.95 21.97
N GLN A 538 -21.20 -10.24 20.66
CA GLN A 538 -21.39 -11.60 20.15
C GLN A 538 -20.21 -12.52 20.46
N ALA A 539 -18.97 -12.04 20.34
CA ALA A 539 -17.77 -12.80 20.70
C ALA A 539 -17.73 -13.12 22.20
N VAL A 540 -18.04 -12.14 23.07
CA VAL A 540 -18.15 -12.35 24.52
C VAL A 540 -19.31 -13.31 24.84
N GLY A 541 -20.45 -13.20 24.16
CA GLY A 541 -21.57 -14.14 24.29
C GLY A 541 -21.20 -15.58 23.94
N LYS A 542 -20.47 -15.80 22.84
CA LYS A 542 -19.93 -17.13 22.49
C LYS A 542 -19.01 -17.68 23.59
N MET A 543 -18.08 -16.86 24.09
CA MET A 543 -17.15 -17.26 25.16
C MET A 543 -17.86 -17.63 26.47
N ILE A 544 -18.88 -16.86 26.88
CA ILE A 544 -19.64 -17.12 28.12
C ILE A 544 -20.52 -18.38 27.99
N ASN A 545 -21.17 -18.58 26.84
CA ASN A 545 -22.12 -19.67 26.66
C ASN A 545 -21.45 -21.04 26.39
N GLY A 546 -20.13 -21.08 26.15
CA GLY A 546 -19.37 -22.32 25.94
C GLY A 546 -19.86 -23.18 24.76
N SER A 547 -20.61 -22.60 23.84
CA SER A 547 -21.47 -23.33 22.88
C SER A 547 -20.74 -23.91 21.67
N GLU A 548 -19.45 -23.61 21.51
CA GLU A 548 -18.58 -24.19 20.49
C GLU A 548 -17.33 -24.72 21.22
N GLY A 549 -17.26 -26.04 21.40
CA GLY A 549 -16.03 -26.69 21.85
C GLY A 549 -14.91 -26.46 20.84
N PRO A 550 -13.63 -26.44 21.25
CA PRO A 550 -12.52 -26.14 20.34
C PRO A 550 -12.54 -27.11 19.16
N ALA A 551 -12.72 -26.59 17.95
CA ALA A 551 -12.71 -27.38 16.73
C ALA A 551 -11.42 -28.21 16.70
N ALA A 552 -11.56 -29.54 16.64
CA ALA A 552 -10.41 -30.41 16.76
C ALA A 552 -9.48 -30.23 15.55
N CYS A 553 -8.25 -29.76 15.79
CA CYS A 553 -7.17 -29.86 14.81
C CYS A 553 -6.90 -31.35 14.55
N THR A 554 -7.41 -31.87 13.44
CA THR A 554 -7.10 -33.18 12.85
C THR A 554 -5.97 -33.05 11.84
#